data_AF-A0A350ACN3-F1
#
_entry.id   AF-A0A350ACN3-F1
#
_cell.length_a   1.000
_cell.length_b   1.000
_cell.length_c   1.000
_cell.angle_alpha   90.00
_cell.angle_beta   90.00
_cell.angle_gamma   90.00
#
_symmetry.space_group_name_H-M   'P 1'
#
loop_
_entity.id
_entity.type
_entity.pdbx_description
1 polymer ?
#
loop_
_entity_poly.entity_id
_entity_poly.type
_entity_poly.pdbx_seq_one_letter_code
_entity_poly.pdbx_strand_id
1 'polypeptide(L)'
;IVEDLPGWAVTLITLGVVAAIILAGRYLVQPVFHFINKAKLPEMFTALALLIVLGISFVMGLIGLSPALGAFLAGVVLANSEFRHELESDIEPFKGLLLGLFFITVGA
;
A
#
# COMPACT_ATOMS: atom_id res chain seq x y z
N ILE A 1 16.84 4.51 -11.40
CA ILE A 1 16.82 3.25 -12.22
C ILE A 1 16.16 3.47 -13.59
N VAL A 2 15.15 4.35 -13.68
CA VAL A 2 14.34 4.52 -14.91
C VAL A 2 14.65 5.82 -15.68
N GLU A 3 15.48 6.71 -15.14
CA GLU A 3 15.73 8.06 -15.69
C GLU A 3 16.44 8.08 -17.05
N ASP A 4 17.21 7.03 -17.38
CA ASP A 4 17.94 6.92 -18.66
C ASP A 4 17.17 6.17 -19.76
N LEU A 5 15.93 5.75 -19.50
CA LEU A 5 15.13 4.94 -20.43
C LEU A 5 14.22 5.81 -21.32
N PRO A 6 13.96 5.40 -22.57
CA PRO A 6 13.02 6.10 -23.42
C PRO A 6 11.61 6.09 -22.82
N GLY A 7 10.85 7.18 -22.97
CA GLY A 7 9.58 7.39 -22.25
C GLY A 7 8.56 6.25 -22.38
N TRP A 8 8.51 5.57 -23.53
CA TRP A 8 7.64 4.40 -23.73
C TRP A 8 8.02 3.20 -22.85
N ALA A 9 9.31 3.01 -22.57
CA ALA A 9 9.81 1.94 -21.70
C ALA A 9 9.47 2.24 -20.24
N VAL A 10 9.59 3.51 -19.82
CA VAL A 10 9.14 3.98 -18.50
C VAL A 10 7.65 3.68 -18.29
N THR A 11 6.83 3.91 -19.33
CA THR A 11 5.40 3.67 -19.26
C THR A 11 5.08 2.18 -19.10
N LEU A 12 5.75 1.32 -19.87
CA LEU A 12 5.58 -0.14 -19.78
C LEU A 12 6.03 -0.70 -18.42
N ILE A 13 7.16 -0.24 -17.89
CA ILE A 13 7.65 -0.65 -16.56
C ILE A 13 6.64 -0.23 -15.49
N THR A 14 6.17 1.01 -15.55
CA THR A 14 5.16 1.52 -14.61
C THR A 14 3.90 0.68 -14.64
N LEU A 15 3.33 0.43 -15.82
CA LEU A 15 2.14 -0.40 -15.96
C LEU A 15 2.38 -1.83 -15.49
N GLY A 16 3.53 -2.41 -15.81
CA GLY A 16 3.92 -3.74 -15.37
C GLY A 16 4.02 -3.85 -13.84
N VAL A 17 4.64 -2.87 -13.18
CA VAL A 17 4.77 -2.82 -11.71
C VAL A 17 3.41 -2.62 -11.05
N VAL A 18 2.57 -1.71 -11.56
CA VAL A 18 1.21 -1.53 -11.04
C VAL A 18 0.39 -2.80 -11.17
N ALA A 19 0.42 -3.45 -12.34
CA ALA A 19 -0.26 -4.73 -12.56
C ALA A 19 0.27 -5.82 -11.62
N ALA A 20 1.59 -5.91 -11.45
CA ALA A 20 2.22 -6.87 -10.53
C ALA A 20 1.81 -6.62 -9.08
N ILE A 21 1.71 -5.37 -8.62
CA ILE A 21 1.25 -5.02 -7.27
C ILE A 21 -0.22 -5.39 -7.07
N ILE A 22 -1.08 -5.11 -8.06
CA ILE A 22 -2.51 -5.47 -7.97
C ILE A 22 -2.67 -6.99 -7.92
N LEU A 23 -1.93 -7.72 -8.75
CA LEU A 23 -1.93 -9.18 -8.75
C LEU A 23 -1.38 -9.73 -7.43
N ALA A 24 -0.25 -9.21 -6.94
CA ALA A 24 0.32 -9.59 -5.65
C ALA A 24 -0.65 -9.31 -4.51
N GLY A 25 -1.34 -8.17 -4.53
CA GLY A 25 -2.42 -7.86 -3.61
C GLY A 25 -3.51 -8.94 -3.62
N ARG A 26 -3.96 -9.34 -4.81
CA ARG A 26 -4.97 -10.39 -4.92
C ARG A 26 -4.48 -11.76 -4.45
N TYR A 27 -3.25 -12.15 -4.79
CA TYR A 27 -2.76 -13.52 -4.59
C TYR A 27 -1.95 -13.75 -3.31
N LEU A 28 -1.26 -12.75 -2.79
CA LEU A 28 -0.45 -12.85 -1.56
C LEU A 28 -1.17 -12.25 -0.36
N VAL A 29 -1.79 -11.08 -0.53
CA VAL A 29 -2.35 -10.36 0.62
C VAL A 29 -3.60 -11.08 1.15
N GLN A 30 -4.48 -11.57 0.28
CA GLN A 30 -5.67 -12.34 0.70
C GLN A 30 -5.35 -13.59 1.56
N PRO A 31 -4.50 -14.54 1.13
CA PRO A 31 -4.22 -15.73 1.94
C PRO A 31 -3.45 -15.41 3.23
N VAL A 32 -2.59 -14.38 3.23
CA VAL A 32 -1.88 -13.97 4.44
C VAL A 32 -2.88 -13.44 5.48
N PHE A 33 -3.80 -12.55 5.10
CA PHE A 33 -4.84 -12.08 6.04
C PHE A 33 -5.75 -13.22 6.52
N HIS A 34 -6.10 -14.17 5.65
CA HIS A 34 -6.85 -15.37 6.07
C HIS A 34 -6.09 -16.23 7.09
N PHE A 35 -4.78 -16.36 6.92
CA PHE A 35 -3.93 -17.05 7.89
C PHE A 35 -3.89 -16.34 9.24
N ILE A 36 -3.78 -15.01 9.24
CA ILE A 36 -3.79 -14.17 10.46
C ILE A 36 -5.12 -14.32 11.19
N ASN A 37 -6.24 -14.27 10.46
CA ASN A 37 -7.57 -14.45 11.04
C ASN A 37 -7.69 -15.84 11.70
N LYS A 38 -7.22 -16.90 11.04
CA LYS A 38 -7.18 -18.26 11.62
C LYS A 38 -6.28 -18.36 12.85
N ALA A 39 -5.19 -17.62 12.88
CA ALA A 39 -4.28 -17.55 14.02
C ALA A 39 -4.86 -16.73 15.20
N LYS A 40 -5.98 -16.03 15.01
CA LYS A 40 -6.62 -15.15 16.01
C LYS A 40 -5.69 -14.04 16.53
N LEU A 41 -4.90 -13.45 15.63
CA LEU A 41 -3.96 -12.37 15.95
C LEU A 41 -4.41 -11.05 15.30
N PRO A 42 -5.46 -10.39 15.83
CA PRO A 42 -6.03 -9.18 15.21
C PRO A 42 -5.01 -8.04 15.09
N GLU A 43 -4.09 -7.91 16.07
CA GLU A 43 -3.04 -6.88 16.07
C GLU A 43 -2.10 -6.94 14.86
N MET A 44 -1.97 -8.11 14.21
CA MET A 44 -1.14 -8.25 13.01
C MET A 44 -1.80 -7.67 11.76
N PHE A 45 -3.10 -7.39 11.75
CA PHE A 45 -3.78 -6.79 10.60
C PHE A 45 -3.21 -5.40 10.31
N THR A 46 -3.17 -4.53 11.32
CA THR A 46 -2.61 -3.19 11.22
C THR A 46 -1.14 -3.22 10.82
N ALA A 47 -0.36 -4.11 11.44
CA ALA A 47 1.07 -4.25 11.14
C ALA A 47 1.30 -4.66 9.68
N LEU A 48 0.53 -5.63 9.17
CA LEU A 48 0.62 -6.08 7.79
C LEU A 48 0.15 -4.99 6.82
N ALA A 49 -0.93 -4.28 7.13
CA ALA A 49 -1.43 -3.18 6.32
C ALA A 49 -0.38 -2.08 6.16
N LEU A 50 0.24 -1.66 7.26
CA LEU A 50 1.33 -0.69 7.24
C LEU A 50 2.54 -1.22 6.47
N LEU A 51 2.90 -2.50 6.65
CA LEU A 51 3.99 -3.14 5.90
C LEU A 51 3.72 -3.14 4.39
N ILE A 52 2.48 -3.41 3.97
CA ILE A 52 2.07 -3.37 2.55
C ILE A 52 2.15 -1.94 2.02
N VAL A 53 1.63 -0.95 2.76
CA VAL A 53 1.70 0.46 2.37
C VAL A 53 3.15 0.91 2.21
N LEU A 54 4.00 0.63 3.19
CA LEU A 54 5.43 0.98 3.15
C LEU A 54 6.17 0.23 2.04
N GLY A 55 5.91 -1.06 1.87
CA GLY A 55 6.53 -1.89 0.84
C GLY A 55 6.19 -1.41 -0.58
N ILE A 56 4.92 -1.11 -0.85
CA ILE A 56 4.50 -0.59 -2.16
C ILE A 56 5.05 0.83 -2.38
N SER A 57 5.01 1.69 -1.36
CA SER A 57 5.59 3.05 -1.41
C SER A 57 7.09 3.00 -1.71
N PHE A 58 7.80 2.06 -1.09
CA PHE A 58 9.23 1.83 -1.32
C PHE A 58 9.51 1.36 -2.76
N VAL A 59 8.75 0.36 -3.26
CA VAL A 59 8.88 -0.11 -4.65
C VAL A 59 8.63 1.01 -5.65
N MET A 60 7.62 1.87 -5.42
CA MET A 60 7.36 3.04 -6.27
C MET A 60 8.54 4.02 -6.27
N GLY A 61 9.14 4.27 -5.12
CA GLY A 61 10.36 5.08 -5.01
C GLY A 61 11.53 4.50 -5.81
N LEU A 62 11.72 3.17 -5.81
CA LEU A 62 12.80 2.52 -6.56
C LEU A 62 12.68 2.73 -8.09
N ILE A 63 11.46 2.79 -8.60
CA ILE A 63 11.19 3.04 -10.03
C ILE A 63 11.07 4.52 -10.39
N GLY A 64 11.35 5.43 -9.45
CA GLY A 64 11.34 6.88 -9.67
C GLY A 64 9.94 7.51 -9.63
N LEU A 65 8.93 6.79 -9.13
CA LEU A 65 7.59 7.31 -8.91
C LEU A 65 7.43 7.82 -7.48
N SER A 66 6.42 8.66 -7.26
CA SER A 66 6.21 9.25 -5.94
C SER A 66 5.81 8.17 -4.91
N PRO A 67 6.39 8.19 -3.70
CA PRO A 67 5.96 7.30 -2.63
C PRO A 67 4.46 7.45 -2.31
N ALA A 68 3.91 8.66 -2.47
CA ALA A 68 2.49 8.94 -2.27
C ALA A 68 1.59 8.14 -3.23
N LEU A 69 1.99 7.97 -4.50
CA LEU A 69 1.28 7.12 -5.45
C LEU A 69 1.26 5.65 -4.99
N GLY A 70 2.38 5.18 -4.41
CA GLY A 70 2.47 3.84 -3.84
C GLY A 70 1.56 3.64 -2.64
N ALA A 71 1.53 4.60 -1.72
CA ALA A 71 0.62 4.57 -0.57
C ALA A 71 -0.85 4.55 -1.01
N PHE A 72 -1.20 5.33 -2.04
CA PHE A 72 -2.53 5.32 -2.63
C PHE A 72 -2.89 3.95 -3.25
N LEU A 73 -1.99 3.39 -4.08
CA LEU A 73 -2.18 2.07 -4.70
C LEU A 73 -2.33 0.95 -3.67
N ALA A 74 -1.52 0.97 -2.62
CA ALA A 74 -1.64 0.05 -1.50
C ALA A 74 -3.04 0.14 -0.87
N GLY A 75 -3.53 1.36 -0.63
CA GLY A 75 -4.89 1.61 -0.14
C GLY A 75 -5.97 1.01 -1.05
N VAL A 76 -5.85 1.16 -2.38
CA VAL A 76 -6.78 0.56 -3.35
C VAL A 76 -6.77 -0.97 -3.29
N VAL A 77 -5.58 -1.57 -3.15
CA VAL A 77 -5.43 -3.03 -3.00
C VAL A 77 -6.07 -3.53 -1.69
N LEU A 78 -5.81 -2.83 -0.58
CA LEU A 78 -6.35 -3.15 0.75
C LEU A 78 -7.87 -2.97 0.80
N ALA A 79 -8.40 -1.92 0.18
CA ALA A 79 -9.83 -1.61 0.14
C ALA A 79 -10.67 -2.65 -0.62
N ASN A 80 -10.05 -3.40 -1.54
CA ASN A 80 -10.71 -4.45 -2.30
C ASN A 80 -10.56 -5.84 -1.62
N SER A 81 -9.97 -5.91 -0.43
CA SER A 81 -9.86 -7.16 0.34
C SER A 81 -11.12 -7.41 1.20
N GLU A 82 -11.39 -8.68 1.49
CA GLU A 82 -12.53 -9.10 2.34
C GLU A 82 -12.42 -8.56 3.78
N PHE A 83 -11.21 -8.16 4.19
CA PHE A 83 -10.89 -7.66 5.51
C PHE A 83 -10.91 -6.12 5.61
N ARG A 84 -11.46 -5.44 4.60
CA ARG A 84 -11.57 -3.98 4.60
C ARG A 84 -12.20 -3.43 5.89
N HIS A 85 -13.23 -4.08 6.42
CA HIS A 85 -13.92 -3.60 7.63
C HIS A 85 -13.05 -3.68 8.88
N GLU A 86 -12.30 -4.78 9.04
CA GLU A 86 -11.34 -4.95 10.14
C GLU A 86 -10.21 -3.92 10.02
N LEU A 87 -9.66 -3.78 8.82
CA LEU A 87 -8.65 -2.75 8.52
C LEU A 87 -9.14 -1.33 8.77
N GLU A 88 -10.40 -1.03 8.42
CA GLU A 88 -11.01 0.28 8.62
C GLU A 88 -11.16 0.59 10.11
N SER A 89 -11.66 -0.38 10.90
CA SER A 89 -11.77 -0.28 12.36
C SER A 89 -10.41 -0.10 13.04
N ASP A 90 -9.37 -0.78 12.55
CA ASP A 90 -8.04 -0.73 13.13
C ASP A 90 -7.28 0.56 12.79
N ILE A 91 -7.53 1.15 11.62
CA ILE A 91 -6.87 2.39 11.15
C ILE A 91 -7.61 3.65 11.60
N GLU A 92 -8.92 3.58 11.86
CA GLU A 92 -9.75 4.71 12.29
C GLU A 92 -9.15 5.55 13.42
N PRO A 93 -8.58 4.96 14.51
CA PRO A 93 -7.97 5.73 15.60
C PRO A 93 -6.77 6.58 15.16
N PHE A 94 -6.04 6.17 14.12
CA PHE A 94 -4.84 6.85 13.64
C PHE A 94 -5.15 7.92 12.59
N LYS A 95 -6.34 7.90 11.97
CA LYS A 95 -6.70 8.81 10.89
C LYS A 95 -6.60 10.29 11.31
N GLY A 96 -7.04 10.63 12.52
CA GLY A 96 -6.93 11.99 13.07
C GLY A 96 -5.48 12.42 13.31
N LEU A 97 -4.65 11.52 13.84
CA LEU A 97 -3.21 11.74 14.03
C LEU A 97 -2.48 11.97 12.70
N LEU A 98 -2.76 11.14 11.69
CA LEU A 98 -2.17 11.25 10.37
C LEU A 98 -2.58 12.54 9.64
N LEU A 99 -3.84 12.97 9.78
CA LEU A 99 -4.31 14.25 9.26
C LEU A 99 -3.59 15.43 9.95
N GLY A 100 -3.47 15.39 11.28
CA GLY A 100 -2.71 16.41 12.02
C GLY A 100 -1.25 16.49 11.56
N LEU A 101 -0.58 15.33 11.43
CA LEU A 101 0.78 15.24 10.93
C LEU A 101 0.91 15.77 9.48
N PHE A 102 -0.01 15.39 8.60
CA PHE A 102 -0.06 15.88 7.22
C PHE A 102 -0.13 17.42 7.18
N PHE A 103 -1.05 18.03 7.94
CA PHE A 103 -1.17 19.48 8.00
C PHE A 103 0.07 20.17 8.56
N ILE A 104 0.73 19.59 9.56
CA ILE A 104 1.99 20.13 10.09
C ILE A 104 3.11 20.06 9.05
N THR A 105 3.20 18.97 8.28
CA THR A 105 4.29 18.77 7.31
C THR A 105 4.10 19.48 5.97
N VAL A 106 2.86 19.62 5.51
CA VAL A 106 2.52 20.19 4.18
C VAL A 106 1.96 21.60 4.29
N GLY A 107 1.30 21.94 5.40
CA GLY A 107 0.64 23.23 5.61
C GLY A 107 1.44 24.26 6.40
N ALA A 108 2.58 23.87 7.00
CA ALA A 108 3.54 24.79 7.63
C ALA A 108 4.59 25.27 6.62
#